data_AF-A0A842Q6Y3-F1
#
_entry.id   AF-A0A842Q6Y3-F1
#
_cell.length_a   1.000
_cell.length_b   1.000
_cell.length_c   1.000
_cell.angle_alpha   90.00
_cell.angle_beta   90.00
_cell.angle_gamma   90.00
#
_symmetry.space_group_name_H-M   'P 1'
#
loop_
_entity.id
_entity.type
_entity.pdbx_description
1 polymer ?
#
loop_
_entity_poly.entity_id
_entity_poly.type
_entity_poly.pdbx_seq_one_letter_code
_entity_poly.pdbx_strand_id
1 'polypeptide(L)' 'MNFNKTILATEMEKIQKTENIMYKYYDDLLKELKNPKIKERVRFLRDQELGHIKMMTNVIAILSDYILRD' A
#
# COMPACT_ATOMS: atom_id res chain seq x y z
N MET A 1 -10.71 23.50 -11.94
CA MET A 1 -10.96 22.05 -11.75
C MET A 1 -9.82 21.29 -11.05
N ASN A 2 -8.83 21.96 -10.40
CA ASN A 2 -7.65 21.27 -9.85
C ASN A 2 -7.72 20.90 -8.35
N PHE A 3 -8.55 21.58 -7.55
CA PHE A 3 -8.64 21.30 -6.11
C PHE A 3 -9.04 19.85 -5.77
N ASN A 4 -10.05 19.31 -6.46
CA ASN A 4 -10.53 17.94 -6.22
C ASN A 4 -9.50 16.86 -6.60
N LYS A 5 -8.64 17.13 -7.59
CA LYS A 5 -7.62 16.17 -8.04
C LYS A 5 -6.43 16.12 -7.09
N THR A 6 -6.01 17.26 -6.55
CA THR A 6 -4.96 17.32 -5.52
C THR A 6 -5.37 16.60 -4.23
N ILE A 7 -6.63 16.73 -3.80
CA ILE A 7 -7.16 15.97 -2.65
C ILE A 7 -7.09 14.47 -2.94
N LEU A 8 -7.54 14.04 -4.13
CA LEU A 8 -7.53 12.63 -4.48
C LEU A 8 -6.11 12.02 -4.45
N ALA A 9 -5.11 12.70 -5.03
CA ALA A 9 -3.72 12.24 -4.98
C ALA A 9 -3.20 12.15 -3.53
N THR A 10 -3.50 13.16 -2.71
CA THR A 10 -3.10 13.19 -1.29
C THR A 10 -3.71 12.05 -0.49
N GLU A 11 -5.01 11.75 -0.68
CA GLU A 11 -5.66 10.63 0.01
C GLU A 11 -5.11 9.28 -0.46
N MET A 12 -4.80 9.12 -1.76
CA MET A 12 -4.17 7.90 -2.26
C MET A 12 -2.77 7.66 -1.67
N GLU A 13 -1.96 8.71 -1.52
CA GLU A 13 -0.66 8.62 -0.84
C GLU A 13 -0.81 8.20 0.64
N LYS A 14 -1.82 8.72 1.35
CA LYS A 14 -2.11 8.33 2.75
C LYS A 14 -2.51 6.85 2.85
N ILE A 15 -3.32 6.36 1.93
CA ILE A 15 -3.72 4.95 1.89
C ILE A 15 -2.48 4.08 1.61
N GLN A 16 -1.68 4.42 0.60
CA GLN A 16 -0.45 3.68 0.29
C GLN A 16 0.53 3.65 1.48
N LYS A 17 0.66 4.76 2.22
CA LYS A 17 1.48 4.81 3.44
C LYS A 17 0.97 3.85 4.51
N THR A 18 -0.36 3.71 4.66
CA THR A 18 -0.97 2.77 5.60
C THR A 18 -0.65 1.33 5.23
N GLU A 19 -0.79 0.95 3.96
CA GLU A 19 -0.43 -0.40 3.47
C GLU A 19 1.06 -0.70 3.72
N ASN A 20 1.95 0.28 3.52
CA ASN A 20 3.39 0.11 3.83
C ASN A 20 3.65 -0.16 5.33
N ILE A 21 2.90 0.49 6.22
CA ILE A 21 2.98 0.26 7.67
C ILE A 21 2.50 -1.17 8.00
N MET A 22 1.36 -1.58 7.43
CA MET A 22 0.80 -2.92 7.62
C MET A 22 1.73 -4.00 7.10
N TYR A 23 2.29 -3.84 5.90
CA TYR A 23 3.33 -4.70 5.34
C TYR A 23 4.50 -4.89 6.32
N LYS A 24 5.01 -3.80 6.90
CA LYS A 24 6.12 -3.86 7.86
C LYS A 24 5.73 -4.63 9.13
N TYR A 25 4.54 -4.40 9.67
CA TYR A 25 4.07 -5.14 10.84
C TYR A 25 3.95 -6.65 10.58
N TYR A 26 3.46 -7.05 9.40
CA TYR A 26 3.44 -8.47 9.05
C TYR A 26 4.85 -9.04 8.87
N ASP A 27 5.77 -8.30 8.26
CA ASP A 27 7.17 -8.73 8.10
C ASP A 27 7.88 -8.91 9.44
N ASP A 28 7.67 -7.99 10.38
CA ASP A 28 8.21 -8.09 11.73
C ASP A 28 7.58 -9.26 12.51
N LEU A 29 6.26 -9.47 12.39
CA LEU A 29 5.59 -10.61 13.02
C LEU A 29 6.12 -11.96 12.48
N LEU A 30 6.44 -12.07 11.19
CA LEU A 30 7.00 -13.29 10.60
C LEU A 30 8.37 -13.70 11.19
N LYS A 31 9.14 -12.74 11.73
CA LYS A 31 10.44 -13.00 12.37
C LYS A 31 10.25 -13.69 13.72
N GLU A 32 9.19 -13.34 14.44
CA GLU A 32 8.89 -13.87 15.78
C GLU A 32 8.06 -15.17 15.77
N LEU A 33 7.27 -15.41 14.71
CA LEU A 33 6.37 -16.56 14.62
C LEU A 33 7.11 -17.90 14.48
N LYS A 34 6.82 -18.82 15.42
CA LYS A 34 7.31 -20.21 15.43
C LYS A 34 6.32 -21.21 14.81
N ASN A 35 5.02 -20.97 14.92
CA ASN A 35 4.01 -21.89 14.39
C ASN A 35 3.94 -21.78 12.85
N PRO A 36 4.21 -22.86 12.09
CA PRO A 36 4.30 -22.80 10.63
C PRO A 36 2.97 -22.45 9.95
N LYS A 37 1.83 -22.92 10.47
CA LYS A 37 0.50 -22.63 9.91
C LYS A 37 0.14 -21.15 10.06
N ILE A 38 0.43 -20.56 11.22
CA ILE A 38 0.21 -19.13 11.45
C ILE A 38 1.18 -18.31 10.59
N LYS A 39 2.45 -18.73 10.50
CA LYS A 39 3.47 -18.08 9.67
C LYS A 39 3.07 -18.04 8.19
N GLU A 40 2.49 -19.11 7.66
CA GLU A 40 1.95 -19.14 6.30
C GLU A 40 0.81 -18.15 6.09
N ARG A 41 -0.15 -18.09 7.02
CA ARG A 41 -1.26 -17.12 6.95
C ARG A 41 -0.79 -15.67 7.02
N VAL A 42 0.15 -15.36 7.91
CA VAL A 42 0.70 -14.00 8.00
C VAL A 42 1.53 -13.65 6.77
N ARG A 43 2.24 -14.61 6.18
CA ARG A 43 2.96 -14.40 4.91
C ARG A 43 2.00 -14.05 3.79
N PHE A 44 0.89 -14.77 3.70
CA PHE A 44 -0.16 -14.48 2.72
C PHE A 44 -0.69 -13.05 2.88
N LEU A 45 -1.00 -12.60 4.09
CA LEU A 45 -1.45 -11.22 4.35
C LEU A 45 -0.38 -10.19 3.92
N ARG A 46 0.88 -10.38 4.31
CA ARG A 46 1.99 -9.52 3.89
C ARG A 46 2.09 -9.42 2.36
N ASP A 47 1.95 -10.54 1.66
CA ASP A 47 2.06 -10.59 0.21
C ASP A 47 0.87 -9.89 -0.47
N GLN A 48 -0.33 -9.91 0.15
CA GLN A 48 -1.48 -9.10 -0.28
C GLN A 48 -1.21 -7.60 -0.13
N GLU A 49 -0.70 -7.14 1.02
CA GLU A 49 -0.31 -5.73 1.22
C GLU A 49 0.72 -5.28 0.18
N LEU A 50 1.72 -6.12 -0.12
CA LEU A 50 2.70 -5.82 -1.16
C LEU A 50 2.05 -5.67 -2.55
N GLY A 51 1.02 -6.48 -2.84
CA GLY A 51 0.21 -6.36 -4.04
C GLY A 51 -0.55 -5.03 -4.09
N HIS A 52 -1.22 -4.65 -3.00
CA HIS A 52 -1.92 -3.38 -2.88
C HIS A 52 -0.99 -2.18 -3.06
N ILE A 53 0.17 -2.19 -2.39
CA ILE A 53 1.19 -1.12 -2.51
C ILE A 53 1.56 -0.91 -3.99
N LYS A 54 1.84 -1.99 -4.73
CA LYS A 54 2.19 -1.90 -6.17
C LYS A 54 1.04 -1.32 -7.00
N MET A 55 -0.19 -1.77 -6.77
CA MET A 55 -1.36 -1.23 -7.47
C MET A 55 -1.56 0.25 -7.18
N MET A 56 -1.43 0.66 -5.91
CA MET A 56 -1.56 2.06 -5.50
C MET A 56 -0.45 2.93 -6.09
N THR A 57 0.79 2.45 -6.16
CA THR A 57 1.88 3.18 -6.83
C THR A 57 1.52 3.52 -8.29
N ASN A 58 0.97 2.55 -9.02
CA ASN A 58 0.55 2.77 -10.40
C ASN A 58 -0.61 3.77 -10.50
N VAL A 59 -1.60 3.68 -9.62
CA VAL A 59 -2.74 4.62 -9.58
C VAL A 59 -2.27 6.03 -9.25
N ILE A 60 -1.39 6.19 -8.26
CA ILE A 60 -0.81 7.50 -7.89
C ILE A 60 -0.05 8.09 -9.08
N ALA A 61 0.77 7.30 -9.79
CA ALA A 61 1.50 7.78 -10.96
C ALA A 61 0.55 8.28 -12.08
N ILE A 62 -0.52 7.54 -12.37
CA ILE A 62 -1.53 7.96 -13.35
C ILE A 62 -2.23 9.26 -12.90
N LEU A 63 -2.56 9.38 -11.61
CA LEU A 63 -3.18 10.57 -11.05
C LEU A 63 -2.25 11.78 -11.10
N SER A 64 -0.97 11.61 -10.78
CA SER A 64 0.05 12.66 -10.87
C SER A 64 0.21 13.14 -12.31
N ASP A 65 0.30 12.23 -13.28
CA ASP A 65 0.35 12.56 -14.71
C ASP A 65 -0.90 13.33 -15.16
N TYR A 66 -2.08 12.93 -14.69
CA TYR A 66 -3.34 13.61 -15.01
C TYR A 66 -3.43 15.02 -14.42
N ILE A 67 -2.89 15.23 -13.21
CA ILE A 67 -2.84 16.55 -12.56
C ILE A 67 -1.85 17.48 -13.25
N LEU A 68 -0.68 16.98 -13.69
CA LEU A 68 0.35 17.81 -14.30
C LEU A 68 0.01 18.27 -15.72
N ARG A 69 -0.88 17.55 -16.40
CA ARG A 69 -1.31 17.86 -17.78
C ARG A 69 -2.52 18.81 -17.85
N ASP A 70 -3.25 19.00 -16.74
CA ASP A 70 -4.44 19.86 -16.62
C ASP A 70 -4.18 21.12 -15.77
#